data_AF-A0A5B7BST1-F1
#
_entry.id   AF-A0A5B7BST1-F1
#
_cell.length_a   1.000
_cell.length_b   1.000
_cell.length_c   1.000
_cell.angle_alpha   90.00
_cell.angle_beta   90.00
_cell.angle_gamma   90.00
#
_symmetry.space_group_name_H-M   'P 1'
#
loop_
_entity.id
_entity.type
_entity.pdbx_description
1 polymer ?
#
loop_
_entity_poly.entity_id
_entity_poly.type
_entity_poly.pdbx_seq_one_letter_code
_entity_poly.pdbx_strand_id
1 'polypeptide(L)'
;MFRQIVLLALVAAASAHFHKPTCPMVQGKFPFDLEKFQGDWYLAAGNDMSLELKGKCGKVTFPALIKDDKDAIISSRYTGVSAKDNTPIAYDFSMQPIISDKI
;
A
#
# COMPACT_ATOMS: atom_id res chain seq x y z
N MET A 1 47.39 12.63 12.06
CA MET A 1 46.25 12.14 12.86
C MET A 1 44.94 12.87 12.58
N PHE A 2 44.88 14.21 12.59
CA PHE A 2 43.63 14.98 12.35
C PHE A 2 42.87 14.62 11.05
N ARG A 3 43.59 14.32 9.97
CA ARG A 3 42.99 14.00 8.66
C ARG A 3 42.15 12.70 8.66
N GLN A 4 42.52 11.73 9.50
CA GLN A 4 41.78 10.46 9.63
C GLN A 4 40.49 10.63 10.45
N ILE A 5 40.50 11.53 11.44
CA ILE A 5 39.34 11.83 12.29
C ILE A 5 38.23 12.49 11.47
N VAL A 6 38.59 13.42 10.58
CA VAL A 6 37.63 14.10 9.69
C VAL A 6 36.99 13.12 8.69
N LEU A 7 37.78 12.20 8.13
CA LEU A 7 37.27 11.16 7.23
C LEU A 7 36.31 10.21 7.95
N LEU A 8 36.62 9.77 9.17
CA LEU A 8 35.73 8.94 9.99
C LEU A 8 34.43 9.67 10.34
N ALA A 9 34.50 10.97 10.67
CA ALA A 9 33.31 11.78 10.96
C ALA A 9 32.39 11.93 9.74
N LEU A 10 32.95 12.10 8.54
CA LEU A 10 32.17 12.17 7.29
C LEU A 10 31.49 10.83 6.95
N VAL A 11 32.18 9.70 7.16
CA VAL A 11 31.60 8.37 6.94
C VAL A 11 30.50 8.08 7.96
N ALA A 12 30.66 8.49 9.22
CA ALA A 12 29.65 8.32 10.26
C ALA A 12 28.43 9.23 10.07
N ALA A 13 28.62 10.46 9.61
CA ALA A 13 27.51 11.35 9.26
C ALA A 13 26.72 10.81 8.06
N ALA A 14 27.40 10.26 7.05
CA ALA A 14 26.76 9.64 5.90
C ALA A 14 25.93 8.39 6.28
N SER A 15 26.38 7.60 7.27
CA SER A 15 25.67 6.39 7.69
C SER A 15 24.42 6.67 8.54
N ALA A 16 24.35 7.81 9.24
CA ALA A 16 23.18 8.21 10.03
C ALA A 16 21.93 8.53 9.16
N HIS A 17 22.13 8.91 7.89
CA HIS A 17 21.04 9.15 6.94
C HIS A 17 20.34 7.87 6.45
N PHE A 18 20.86 6.68 6.76
CA PHE A 18 20.30 5.41 6.28
C PHE A 18 19.21 4.80 7.20
N HIS A 19 18.82 5.48 8.28
CA HIS A 19 17.71 5.01 9.09
C HIS A 19 16.38 5.26 8.36
N LYS A 20 15.91 4.25 7.62
CA LYS A 20 14.56 4.29 7.04
C LYS A 20 13.56 4.40 8.19
N PRO A 21 12.60 5.34 8.15
CA PRO A 21 11.57 5.43 9.16
C PRO A 21 10.82 4.09 9.23
N THR A 22 10.64 3.58 10.44
CA THR A 22 9.80 2.40 10.68
C THR A 22 8.34 2.76 10.41
N CYS A 23 7.60 1.82 9.81
CA CYS A 23 6.17 2.02 9.62
C CYS A 23 5.49 2.08 10.99
N PRO A 24 4.65 3.10 11.29
CA PRO A 24 3.92 3.13 12.54
C PRO A 24 2.96 1.94 12.61
N MET A 25 2.73 1.42 13.81
CA MET A 25 1.68 0.43 14.01
C MET A 25 0.32 1.10 13.82
N VAL A 26 -0.48 0.58 12.89
CA VAL A 26 -1.85 1.02 12.63
C VAL A 26 -2.80 -0.09 13.04
N GLN A 27 -3.75 0.21 13.93
CA GLN A 27 -4.80 -0.73 14.31
C GLN A 27 -5.85 -0.79 13.20
N GLY A 28 -6.07 -1.98 12.65
CA GLY A 28 -7.15 -2.23 11.70
C GLY A 28 -8.53 -2.18 12.36
N LYS A 29 -9.58 -2.05 11.55
CA LYS A 29 -10.97 -2.17 12.05
C LYS A 29 -11.31 -3.65 12.24
N PHE A 30 -11.73 -4.02 13.45
CA PHE A 30 -12.23 -5.36 13.75
C PHE A 30 -13.58 -5.28 14.50
N PRO A 31 -14.60 -6.08 14.13
CA PRO A 31 -14.65 -6.98 12.97
C PRO A 31 -14.78 -6.20 11.65
N PHE A 32 -14.11 -6.66 10.60
CA PHE A 32 -14.25 -6.12 9.25
C PHE A 32 -15.29 -6.93 8.48
N ASP A 33 -16.35 -6.27 8.03
CA ASP A 33 -17.42 -6.89 7.28
C ASP A 33 -17.02 -7.01 5.80
N LEU A 34 -16.40 -8.14 5.49
CA LEU A 34 -15.93 -8.48 4.15
C LEU A 34 -17.07 -8.62 3.13
N GLU A 35 -18.28 -9.00 3.55
CA GLU A 35 -19.44 -9.11 2.66
C GLU A 35 -19.90 -7.74 2.17
N LYS A 36 -19.92 -6.73 3.06
CA LYS A 36 -20.23 -5.34 2.69
C LYS A 36 -19.14 -4.64 1.89
N PHE A 37 -17.92 -5.18 1.88
CA PHE A 37 -16.79 -4.58 1.17
C PHE A 37 -16.73 -4.95 -0.31
N GLN A 38 -17.60 -5.84 -0.77
CA GLN A 38 -17.69 -6.27 -2.17
C GLN A 38 -18.15 -5.14 -3.09
N GLY A 39 -17.79 -5.23 -4.38
CA GLY A 39 -18.23 -4.30 -5.41
C GLY A 39 -17.17 -3.27 -5.84
N ASP A 40 -17.64 -2.18 -6.44
CA ASP A 40 -16.81 -1.15 -7.06
C ASP A 40 -16.49 0.00 -6.08
N TRP A 41 -15.20 0.24 -5.88
CA TRP A 41 -14.66 1.30 -5.04
C TRP A 41 -13.89 2.32 -5.86
N TYR A 42 -14.29 3.58 -5.78
CA TYR A 42 -13.65 4.67 -6.52
C TYR A 42 -12.61 5.38 -5.65
N LEU A 43 -11.45 5.66 -6.25
CA LEU A 43 -10.38 6.43 -5.63
C LEU A 43 -10.81 7.90 -5.54
N ALA A 44 -11.35 8.29 -4.38
CA ALA A 44 -11.78 9.67 -4.14
C ALA A 44 -10.62 10.61 -3.79
N ALA A 45 -9.62 10.11 -3.05
CA ALA A 45 -8.46 10.89 -2.62
C ALA A 45 -7.24 9.97 -2.39
N GLY A 46 -6.04 10.55 -2.49
CA GLY A 46 -4.77 9.87 -2.21
C GLY A 46 -3.66 10.90 -2.00
N ASN A 47 -2.53 10.47 -1.44
CA ASN A 47 -1.33 11.32 -1.39
C ASN A 47 -0.64 11.38 -2.76
N ASP A 48 0.29 12.32 -2.94
CA ASP A 48 0.96 12.56 -4.23
C ASP A 48 1.59 11.30 -4.82
N MET A 49 2.28 10.52 -4.00
CA MET A 49 2.89 9.25 -4.41
C MET A 49 1.85 8.22 -4.88
N SER A 50 0.71 8.12 -4.18
CA SER A 50 -0.37 7.21 -4.56
C SER A 50 -1.06 7.66 -5.85
N LEU A 51 -1.26 8.97 -6.02
CA LEU A 51 -1.87 9.53 -7.22
C LEU A 51 -0.93 9.48 -8.43
N GLU A 52 0.39 9.55 -8.21
CA GLU A 52 1.37 9.34 -9.27
C GLU A 52 1.37 7.89 -9.75
N LEU A 53 1.32 6.93 -8.82
CA LEU A 53 1.34 5.50 -9.16
C LEU A 53 0.01 5.01 -9.74
N LYS A 54 -1.11 5.41 -9.12
CA LYS A 54 -2.45 4.91 -9.46
C LYS A 54 -3.14 5.77 -10.52
N GLY A 55 -2.71 7.02 -10.68
CA GLY A 55 -3.32 7.96 -11.61
C GLY A 55 -4.64 8.53 -11.11
N LYS A 56 -5.46 8.99 -12.05
CA LYS A 56 -6.79 9.59 -11.86
C LYS A 56 -7.88 8.58 -12.22
N CYS A 57 -9.11 8.87 -11.78
CA CYS A 57 -10.31 8.06 -12.07
C CYS A 57 -10.14 6.59 -11.68
N GLY A 58 -9.44 6.34 -10.57
CA GLY A 58 -9.16 4.99 -10.09
C GLY A 58 -10.42 4.25 -9.65
N LYS A 59 -10.53 2.98 -10.04
CA LYS A 59 -11.57 2.06 -9.58
C LYS A 59 -10.95 0.71 -9.21
N VAL A 60 -11.34 0.18 -8.06
CA VAL A 60 -11.06 -1.20 -7.64
C VAL A 60 -12.37 -1.97 -7.65
N THR A 61 -12.37 -3.17 -8.22
CA THR A 61 -13.51 -4.09 -8.13
C THR A 61 -13.15 -5.26 -7.23
N PHE A 62 -13.87 -5.38 -6.10
CA PHE A 62 -13.79 -6.52 -5.20
C PHE A 62 -14.83 -7.57 -5.60
N PRO A 63 -14.42 -8.81 -5.93
CA PRO A 63 -15.36 -9.87 -6.30
C PRO A 63 -16.23 -10.28 -5.11
N ALA A 64 -17.35 -10.93 -5.42
CA ALA A 64 -18.14 -11.61 -4.39
C ALA A 64 -17.28 -12.70 -3.73
N LEU A 65 -17.25 -12.70 -2.41
CA LEU A 65 -16.52 -13.70 -1.66
C LEU A 65 -17.29 -15.02 -1.69
N ILE A 66 -16.63 -16.06 -2.19
CA ILE A 66 -17.06 -17.44 -1.99
C ILE A 66 -16.50 -17.83 -0.62
N LYS A 67 -17.39 -18.08 0.36
CA LYS A 67 -17.00 -18.54 1.70
C LYS A 67 -16.41 -19.94 1.60
N ASP A 68 -15.12 -20.03 1.36
CA ASP A 68 -14.34 -21.23 1.67
C ASP A 68 -13.53 -20.96 2.95
N ASP A 69 -13.66 -21.88 3.90
CA ASP A 69 -13.43 -21.69 5.33
C ASP A 69 -11.97 -21.46 5.77
N LYS A 70 -11.01 -21.35 4.84
CA LYS A 70 -9.59 -21.18 5.19
C LYS A 70 -8.90 -20.31 4.13
N ASP A 71 -8.35 -19.18 4.58
CA ASP A 71 -7.51 -18.28 3.78
C ASP A 71 -8.22 -17.60 2.60
N ALA A 72 -9.12 -16.66 2.88
CA ALA A 72 -9.78 -15.85 1.85
C ALA A 72 -8.77 -14.92 1.13
N ILE A 73 -8.14 -15.40 0.05
CA ILE A 73 -7.38 -14.55 -0.85
C ILE A 73 -8.37 -13.81 -1.75
N ILE A 74 -8.38 -12.48 -1.68
CA ILE A 74 -9.25 -11.64 -2.50
C ILE A 74 -8.44 -11.11 -3.67
N SER A 75 -8.68 -11.67 -4.86
CA SER A 75 -8.14 -11.16 -6.11
C SER A 75 -9.02 -10.03 -6.63
N SER A 76 -8.45 -8.85 -6.82
CA SER A 76 -9.16 -7.65 -7.26
C SER A 76 -8.46 -7.00 -8.45
N ARG A 77 -9.23 -6.30 -9.28
CA ARG A 77 -8.69 -5.55 -10.41
C ARG A 77 -8.74 -4.06 -10.12
N TYR A 78 -7.62 -3.38 -10.32
CA TYR A 78 -7.55 -1.94 -10.38
C TYR A 78 -7.64 -1.47 -11.83
N THR A 79 -8.33 -0.35 -12.04
CA THR A 79 -8.35 0.40 -13.30
C THR A 79 -8.21 1.89 -13.02
N GLY A 80 -7.59 2.64 -13.93
CA GLY A 80 -7.42 4.08 -13.79
C GLY A 80 -6.81 4.70 -15.05
N VAL A 81 -6.43 5.96 -14.96
CA VAL A 81 -5.82 6.72 -16.06
C VAL A 81 -4.57 7.43 -15.55
N SER A 82 -3.43 7.23 -16.20
CA SER A 82 -2.18 7.89 -15.86
C SER A 82 -2.35 9.41 -15.83
N ALA A 83 -1.89 10.03 -14.74
CA ALA A 83 -1.96 11.48 -14.58
C ALA A 83 -1.02 12.24 -15.54
N LYS A 84 -0.02 11.55 -16.12
CA LYS A 84 1.03 12.16 -16.96
C LYS A 84 0.64 12.24 -18.44
N ASP A 85 0.06 11.17 -18.98
CA ASP A 85 -0.16 10.99 -20.42
C ASP A 85 -1.57 10.50 -20.78
N ASN A 86 -2.47 10.41 -19.80
CA ASN A 86 -3.84 9.93 -19.96
C ASN A 86 -3.95 8.50 -20.52
N THR A 87 -2.91 7.68 -20.38
CA THR A 87 -2.96 6.27 -20.79
C THR A 87 -3.77 5.43 -19.81
N PRO A 88 -4.54 4.43 -20.28
CA PRO A 88 -5.25 3.52 -19.40
C PRO A 88 -4.29 2.67 -18.56
N ILE A 89 -4.57 2.56 -17.26
CA ILE A 89 -3.86 1.70 -16.32
C ILE A 89 -4.81 0.58 -15.89
N ALA A 90 -4.34 -0.66 -15.90
CA ALA A 90 -5.03 -1.78 -15.31
C ALA A 90 -4.05 -2.80 -14.75
N TYR A 91 -4.30 -3.30 -13.55
CA TYR A 91 -3.51 -4.37 -12.95
C TYR A 91 -4.35 -5.16 -11.94
N ASP A 92 -4.02 -6.44 -11.81
CA ASP A 92 -4.65 -7.34 -10.84
C ASP A 92 -3.77 -7.41 -9.58
N PHE A 93 -4.42 -7.49 -8.41
CA PHE A 93 -3.72 -7.61 -7.13
C PHE A 93 -4.51 -8.50 -6.17
N SER A 94 -3.79 -9.22 -5.32
CA SER A 94 -4.37 -10.10 -4.29
C SER A 94 -4.17 -9.49 -2.91
N MET A 95 -5.20 -9.54 -2.08
CA MET A 95 -5.10 -9.19 -0.66
C MET A 95 -5.53 -10.37 0.21
N GLN A 96 -4.78 -10.61 1.28
CA GLN A 96 -5.12 -11.59 2.29
C GLN A 96 -5.51 -10.82 3.56
N PRO A 97 -6.79 -10.84 3.97
CA PRO A 97 -7.21 -10.23 5.22
C PRO A 97 -6.58 -11.02 6.38
N ILE A 98 -5.87 -10.32 7.26
CA ILE A 98 -5.39 -10.92 8.51
C ILE A 98 -6.57 -10.94 9.47
N ILE A 99 -7.22 -12.11 9.59
CA ILE A 99 -8.24 -12.36 10.59
C ILE A 99 -7.50 -12.74 11.88
N SER A 100 -7.35 -11.78 12.81
CA SER A 100 -6.80 -12.06 14.13
C SER A 100 -7.92 -11.99 15.16
N ASP A 101 -8.10 -13.07 15.94
CA ASP A 101 -9.02 -13.10 17.08
C ASP A 101 -8.48 -12.35 18.31
N LYS A 102 -7.28 -11.74 18.21
CA LYS A 102 -6.60 -11.04 19.30
C LYS A 102 -6.00 -9.72 18.81
N ILE A 103 -6.37 -8.62 19.47
CA ILE A 103 -5.68 -7.32 19.44
C ILE A 103 -4.62 -7.34 20.54
#